data_AF-A0A512PID2-F1
#
_entry.id   AF-A0A512PID2-F1
#
_cell.length_a   1.000
_cell.length_b   1.000
_cell.length_c   1.000
_cell.angle_alpha   90.00
_cell.angle_beta   90.00
_cell.angle_gamma   90.00
#
_symmetry.space_group_name_H-M   'P 1'
#
loop_
_entity.id
_entity.type
_entity.pdbx_description
1 polymer ?
#
loop_
_entity_poly.entity_id
_entity_poly.type
_entity_poly.pdbx_seq_one_letter_code
_entity_poly.pdbx_strand_id
1 'polypeptide(L)'
;MTHSHDVVVVGAGLAGLVTTAQLVGAGRRVLLLDAEPPASLGGQAFWSFGGLFLVDSPEQRRLGVKDSAELALADWFGSAAFEGSPTDGPDRWGRAWAEAFVDFAAGPMRPWLHAQGVRWFPLVQWAERGGYLADGHGNSVPRFHVTWGTGPGILEPFVRTLLDAHAAGLVDVRFRHRVTGLVTTDGRVTGVRGDVLAPSRAARAVPSSREVVGRFELAAPAVVIASGGIGADHELVRASWPASAGRLPDRMLQGVPDHVDGSGIVAARGAGAALVHADRMWHYPEGVADHTPVWSRHGIRILPGPSSLWLDADGERLPVPLFPGFDSLGALQHITTRGDDHSWFVLDRTILGSEFALSGSEQNPDLTGRDVRGLLDRVRPGAVGPVETFAERSQDFLWADTPAELAARMNALTGTDRIDAEALERTIVARDRQVASGLGKDLQVTATAMARRYVVDRLIRVAPPHRLLDPAHGPLLAVRLSVLTRKTLGGLHTDLEGRVLRPDGQVLPGLWAVGEAAGFGGGGVHGHRALEGTFLGGCLFTGRTAGRALAAATA
;
A
#
# COMPACT_ATOMS: atom_id res chain seq x y z
N MET A 1 38.78 7.28 14.83
CA MET A 1 37.70 7.32 15.83
C MET A 1 37.14 5.91 15.97
N THR A 2 37.03 5.38 17.19
CA THR A 2 36.38 4.08 17.43
C THR A 2 34.87 4.29 17.43
N HIS A 3 34.19 3.86 16.37
CA HIS A 3 32.73 3.89 16.32
C HIS A 3 32.17 2.76 17.21
N SER A 4 31.17 3.07 18.04
CA SER A 4 30.49 2.07 18.86
C SER A 4 29.58 1.14 18.05
N HIS A 5 29.17 1.58 16.85
CA HIS A 5 28.30 0.85 15.94
C HIS A 5 28.88 0.89 14.52
N ASP A 6 28.63 -0.16 13.75
CA ASP A 6 29.09 -0.26 12.37
C ASP A 6 28.10 0.43 11.42
N VAL A 7 26.81 0.41 11.77
CA VAL A 7 25.70 0.95 10.95
C VAL A 7 24.65 1.61 11.83
N VAL A 8 24.12 2.76 11.39
CA VAL A 8 22.87 3.35 11.89
C VAL A 8 21.73 3.03 10.92
N VAL A 9 20.61 2.52 11.42
CA VAL A 9 19.36 2.34 10.67
C VAL A 9 18.32 3.32 11.22
N VAL A 10 17.74 4.14 10.36
CA VAL A 10 16.75 5.15 10.71
C VAL A 10 15.36 4.68 10.29
N GLY A 11 14.55 4.28 11.27
CA GLY A 11 13.19 3.78 11.11
C GLY A 11 13.06 2.28 11.43
N ALA A 12 12.22 1.94 12.39
CA ALA A 12 11.93 0.58 12.83
C ALA A 12 10.67 -0.01 12.14
N GLY A 13 10.42 0.39 10.89
CA GLY A 13 9.47 -0.25 9.98
C GLY A 13 10.03 -1.53 9.36
N LEU A 14 9.22 -2.23 8.56
CA LEU A 14 9.61 -3.53 7.97
C LEU A 14 10.97 -3.50 7.24
N ALA A 15 11.20 -2.52 6.36
CA ALA A 15 12.46 -2.44 5.61
C ALA A 15 13.67 -2.26 6.53
N GLY A 16 13.56 -1.41 7.56
CA GLY A 16 14.60 -1.23 8.58
C GLY A 16 14.86 -2.50 9.38
N LEU A 17 13.81 -3.19 9.83
CA LEU A 17 13.90 -4.44 10.56
C LEU A 17 14.58 -5.55 9.74
N VAL A 18 14.26 -5.66 8.44
CA VAL A 18 14.88 -6.64 7.55
C VAL A 18 16.36 -6.32 7.34
N THR A 19 16.71 -5.05 7.11
CA THR A 19 18.10 -4.59 7.01
C THR A 19 18.88 -4.94 8.28
N THR A 20 18.35 -4.60 9.45
CA THR A 20 18.96 -4.93 10.75
C THR A 20 19.15 -6.44 10.90
N ALA A 21 18.16 -7.25 10.53
CA ALA A 21 18.28 -8.71 10.59
C ALA A 21 19.40 -9.26 9.69
N GLN A 22 19.59 -8.72 8.49
CA GLN A 22 20.71 -9.15 7.62
C GLN A 22 22.07 -8.73 8.20
N LEU A 23 22.18 -7.50 8.73
CA LEU A 23 23.41 -6.98 9.32
C LEU A 23 23.83 -7.77 10.56
N VAL A 24 22.88 -8.06 11.47
CA VAL A 24 23.11 -8.89 12.65
C VAL A 24 23.49 -10.31 12.26
N GLY A 25 22.83 -10.89 11.25
CA GLY A 25 23.20 -12.21 10.72
C GLY A 25 24.62 -12.29 10.18
N ALA A 26 25.21 -11.15 9.82
CA ALA A 26 26.61 -11.01 9.40
C ALA A 26 27.55 -10.54 10.54
N GLY A 27 27.07 -10.48 11.79
CA GLY A 27 27.86 -10.12 12.96
C GLY A 27 28.11 -8.61 13.14
N ARG A 28 27.35 -7.74 12.47
CA ARG A 28 27.49 -6.28 12.60
C ARG A 28 26.75 -5.73 13.82
N ARG A 29 27.33 -4.70 14.44
CA ARG A 29 26.68 -3.92 15.50
C ARG A 29 25.85 -2.80 14.89
N VAL A 30 24.56 -2.78 15.21
CA VAL A 30 23.59 -1.86 14.61
C VAL A 30 23.01 -0.92 15.68
N LEU A 31 22.90 0.36 15.34
CA LEU A 31 22.07 1.31 16.08
C LEU A 31 20.76 1.54 15.30
N LEU A 32 19.63 1.11 15.84
CA LEU A 32 18.30 1.33 15.28
C LEU A 32 17.62 2.51 15.97
N LEU A 33 17.30 3.57 15.23
CA LEU A 33 16.63 4.77 15.73
C LEU A 33 15.20 4.84 15.23
N ASP A 34 14.26 5.21 16.11
CA ASP A 34 12.89 5.50 15.72
C ASP A 34 12.32 6.69 16.52
N ALA A 35 11.54 7.55 15.86
CA ALA A 35 10.90 8.69 16.50
C ALA A 35 9.71 8.28 17.39
N GLU A 36 9.07 7.15 17.07
CA GLU A 36 7.88 6.66 17.74
C GLU A 36 8.20 5.87 19.02
N PRO A 37 7.24 5.67 19.93
CA PRO A 37 7.41 4.81 21.08
C PRO A 37 7.55 3.33 20.67
N PRO A 38 8.05 2.45 21.57
CA PRO A 38 8.18 1.01 21.32
C PRO A 38 6.89 0.34 20.83
N ALA A 39 5.73 0.85 21.26
CA ALA A 39 4.42 0.36 20.85
C ALA A 39 4.17 0.47 19.33
N SER A 40 4.91 1.31 18.61
CA SER A 40 4.81 1.50 17.15
C SER A 40 5.76 0.63 16.33
N LEU A 41 6.57 -0.24 16.96
CA LEU A 41 7.52 -1.12 16.27
C LEU A 41 6.89 -1.86 15.09
N GLY A 42 7.51 -1.81 13.92
CA GLY A 42 6.98 -2.31 12.64
C GLY A 42 6.33 -1.24 11.76
N GLY A 43 6.06 -0.05 12.31
CA GLY A 43 5.56 1.12 11.59
C GLY A 43 4.30 0.82 10.78
N GLN A 44 4.21 1.42 9.59
CA GLN A 44 3.10 1.24 8.66
C GLN A 44 2.86 -0.23 8.26
N ALA A 45 3.89 -1.07 8.21
CA ALA A 45 3.75 -2.46 7.78
C ALA A 45 2.88 -3.30 8.74
N PHE A 46 2.78 -2.89 10.01
CA PHE A 46 1.91 -3.53 11.00
C PHE A 46 0.44 -3.46 10.57
N TRP A 47 0.03 -2.37 9.94
CA TRP A 47 -1.35 -2.12 9.51
C TRP A 47 -1.66 -2.70 8.14
N SER A 48 -0.71 -3.42 7.53
CA SER A 48 -0.94 -4.01 6.22
C SER A 48 -1.88 -5.21 6.31
N PHE A 49 -2.73 -5.37 5.29
CA PHE A 49 -3.49 -6.61 5.05
C PHE A 49 -2.57 -7.82 4.75
N GLY A 50 -1.27 -7.60 4.52
CA GLY A 50 -0.26 -8.67 4.43
C GLY A 50 -0.16 -9.34 3.06
N GLY A 51 -0.64 -8.67 2.00
CA GLY A 51 -0.52 -9.14 0.63
C GLY A 51 0.93 -9.09 0.12
N LEU A 52 1.39 -10.20 -0.47
CA LEU A 52 2.67 -10.32 -1.15
C LEU A 52 2.49 -10.74 -2.60
N PHE A 53 3.21 -10.09 -3.50
CA PHE A 53 3.34 -10.47 -4.90
C PHE A 53 4.29 -11.67 -5.00
N LEU A 54 3.76 -12.85 -5.32
CA LEU A 54 4.55 -14.06 -5.61
C LEU A 54 4.19 -14.55 -7.00
N VAL A 55 5.17 -15.12 -7.69
CA VAL A 55 5.07 -15.56 -9.09
C VAL A 55 5.30 -17.07 -9.16
N ASP A 56 4.47 -17.75 -9.95
CA ASP A 56 4.46 -19.21 -10.12
C ASP A 56 4.62 -19.98 -8.79
N SER A 57 3.84 -19.59 -7.79
CA SER A 57 3.87 -20.17 -6.45
C SER A 57 3.18 -21.54 -6.41
N PRO A 58 3.52 -22.41 -5.43
CA PRO A 58 2.74 -23.61 -5.15
C PRO A 58 1.24 -23.36 -4.94
N GLU A 59 0.89 -22.23 -4.32
CA GLU A 59 -0.49 -21.81 -4.10
C GLU A 59 -1.21 -21.50 -5.42
N GLN A 60 -0.56 -20.78 -6.34
CA GLN A 60 -1.09 -20.51 -7.69
C GLN A 60 -1.29 -21.80 -8.50
N ARG A 61 -0.27 -22.67 -8.53
CA ARG A 61 -0.33 -23.95 -9.26
C ARG A 61 -1.45 -24.85 -8.74
N ARG A 62 -1.66 -24.90 -7.43
CA ARG A 62 -2.76 -25.68 -6.81
C ARG A 62 -4.14 -25.18 -7.24
N LEU A 63 -4.27 -23.90 -7.57
CA LEU A 63 -5.50 -23.30 -8.08
C LEU A 63 -5.62 -23.35 -9.61
N GLY A 64 -4.67 -24.01 -10.30
CA GLY A 64 -4.64 -24.10 -11.75
C GLY A 64 -4.24 -22.81 -12.46
N VAL A 65 -3.68 -21.83 -11.73
CA VAL A 65 -3.14 -20.60 -12.32
C VAL A 65 -1.82 -20.92 -13.03
N LYS A 66 -1.72 -20.52 -14.30
CA LYS A 66 -0.51 -20.64 -15.11
C LYS A 66 0.19 -19.28 -15.11
N ASP A 67 1.35 -19.21 -14.49
CA ASP A 67 2.10 -17.97 -14.31
C ASP A 67 3.59 -18.20 -14.64
N SER A 68 4.33 -17.13 -14.89
CA SER A 68 5.78 -17.15 -15.14
C SER A 68 6.42 -15.81 -14.79
N ALA A 69 7.73 -15.81 -14.56
CA ALA A 69 8.50 -14.57 -14.37
C ALA A 69 8.39 -13.63 -15.60
N GLU A 70 8.36 -14.19 -16.81
CA GLU A 70 8.17 -13.42 -18.05
C GLU A 70 6.82 -12.71 -18.09
N LEU A 71 5.73 -13.41 -17.77
CA LEU A 71 4.39 -12.82 -17.74
C LEU A 71 4.29 -11.76 -16.62
N ALA A 72 4.83 -12.06 -15.45
CA ALA A 72 4.84 -11.12 -14.33
C ALA A 72 5.64 -9.84 -14.66
N LEU A 73 6.76 -9.96 -15.36
CA LEU A 73 7.57 -8.83 -15.79
C LEU A 73 6.88 -8.00 -16.87
N ALA A 74 6.20 -8.66 -17.82
CA ALA A 74 5.40 -7.99 -18.83
C ALA A 74 4.26 -7.15 -18.20
N ASP A 75 3.50 -7.75 -17.28
CA ASP A 75 2.44 -7.06 -16.52
C ASP A 75 3.00 -5.88 -15.70
N TRP A 76 4.19 -6.07 -15.11
CA TRP A 76 4.86 -5.02 -14.35
C TRP A 76 5.26 -3.85 -15.25
N PHE A 77 5.87 -4.12 -16.40
CA PHE A 77 6.29 -3.07 -17.33
C PHE A 77 5.12 -2.35 -17.98
N GLY A 78 4.04 -3.07 -18.33
CA GLY A 78 2.81 -2.47 -18.82
C GLY A 78 2.15 -1.54 -17.79
N SER A 79 2.23 -1.89 -16.51
CA SER A 79 1.77 -1.03 -15.42
C SER A 79 2.71 0.15 -15.17
N ALA A 80 4.00 -0.11 -15.05
CA ALA A 80 4.99 0.89 -14.69
C ALA A 80 5.14 1.97 -15.77
N ALA A 81 4.94 1.62 -17.04
CA ALA A 81 5.07 2.54 -18.17
C ALA A 81 6.39 3.35 -18.11
N PHE A 82 7.50 2.66 -17.86
CA PHE A 82 8.82 3.28 -17.68
C PHE A 82 9.21 4.19 -18.84
N GLU A 83 9.82 5.32 -18.51
CA GLU A 83 10.20 6.37 -19.45
C GLU A 83 11.68 6.30 -19.85
N GLY A 84 11.93 6.59 -21.12
CA GLY A 84 13.27 6.69 -21.68
C GLY A 84 13.95 5.35 -21.92
N SER A 85 15.24 5.42 -22.22
CA SER A 85 16.04 4.26 -22.56
C SER A 85 16.30 3.37 -21.32
N PRO A 86 16.24 2.03 -21.45
CA PRO A 86 16.54 1.11 -20.34
C PRO A 86 17.94 1.26 -19.73
N THR A 87 18.91 1.82 -20.47
CA THR A 87 20.32 1.86 -20.04
C THR A 87 20.74 3.19 -19.40
N ASP A 88 20.16 4.29 -19.84
CA ASP A 88 20.58 5.65 -19.52
C ASP A 88 19.41 6.61 -19.27
N GLY A 89 18.17 6.13 -19.43
CA GLY A 89 16.96 6.88 -19.13
C GLY A 89 16.74 7.12 -17.63
N PRO A 90 15.76 7.99 -17.31
CA PRO A 90 15.43 8.34 -15.93
C PRO A 90 14.92 7.14 -15.12
N ASP A 91 14.35 6.13 -15.78
CA ASP A 91 13.80 4.93 -15.14
C ASP A 91 14.73 3.71 -15.14
N ARG A 92 16.00 3.84 -15.58
CA ARG A 92 16.92 2.69 -15.67
C ARG A 92 17.02 1.90 -14.36
N TRP A 93 17.08 2.60 -13.22
CA TRP A 93 17.19 1.96 -11.91
C TRP A 93 15.86 1.37 -11.46
N GLY A 94 14.74 2.07 -11.68
CA GLY A 94 13.40 1.52 -11.42
C GLY A 94 13.17 0.21 -12.18
N ARG A 95 13.55 0.17 -13.46
CA ARG A 95 13.46 -1.02 -14.32
C ARG A 95 14.35 -2.16 -13.85
N ALA A 96 15.61 -1.86 -13.53
CA ALA A 96 16.55 -2.86 -12.99
C ALA A 96 16.06 -3.43 -11.65
N TRP A 97 15.53 -2.59 -10.76
CA TRP A 97 14.94 -3.03 -9.49
C TRP A 97 13.68 -3.88 -9.72
N ALA A 98 12.87 -3.59 -10.74
CA ALA A 98 11.67 -4.36 -11.06
C ALA A 98 12.03 -5.75 -11.57
N GLU A 99 13.00 -5.86 -12.48
CA GLU A 99 13.55 -7.15 -12.95
C GLU A 99 14.06 -7.97 -11.77
N ALA A 100 14.91 -7.39 -10.93
CA ALA A 100 15.47 -8.07 -9.77
C ALA A 100 14.40 -8.44 -8.72
N PHE A 101 13.34 -7.63 -8.58
CA PHE A 101 12.21 -7.95 -7.71
C PHE A 101 11.39 -9.12 -8.23
N VAL A 102 11.11 -9.17 -9.54
CA VAL A 102 10.38 -10.29 -10.16
C VAL A 102 11.17 -11.58 -10.01
N ASP A 103 12.48 -11.56 -10.22
CA ASP A 103 13.35 -12.72 -9.96
C ASP A 103 13.29 -13.16 -8.49
N PHE A 104 13.30 -12.20 -7.57
CA PHE A 104 13.14 -12.48 -6.14
C PHE A 104 11.78 -13.12 -5.83
N ALA A 105 10.70 -12.57 -6.38
CA ALA A 105 9.32 -13.03 -6.17
C ALA A 105 9.01 -14.39 -6.81
N ALA A 106 9.63 -14.69 -7.96
CA ALA A 106 9.51 -15.96 -8.66
C ALA A 106 10.40 -17.07 -8.07
N GLY A 107 11.49 -16.70 -7.40
CA GLY A 107 12.44 -17.63 -6.82
C GLY A 107 12.48 -17.59 -5.29
N PRO A 108 13.48 -16.90 -4.71
CA PRO A 108 13.87 -17.07 -3.32
C PRO A 108 12.91 -16.47 -2.28
N MET A 109 12.01 -15.55 -2.63
CA MET A 109 11.17 -14.84 -1.65
C MET A 109 10.33 -15.79 -0.80
N ARG A 110 9.51 -16.63 -1.44
CA ARG A 110 8.63 -17.57 -0.76
C ARG A 110 9.41 -18.56 0.13
N PRO A 111 10.39 -19.34 -0.35
CA PRO A 111 11.11 -20.28 0.51
C PRO A 111 11.88 -19.58 1.64
N TRP A 112 12.44 -18.39 1.42
CA TRP A 112 13.11 -17.61 2.45
C TRP A 112 12.17 -17.18 3.58
N LEU A 113 10.98 -16.67 3.25
CA LEU A 113 9.97 -16.31 4.26
C LEU A 113 9.39 -17.54 4.94
N HIS A 114 9.17 -18.62 4.19
CA HIS A 114 8.67 -19.88 4.73
C HIS A 114 9.62 -20.48 5.77
N ALA A 115 10.94 -20.43 5.52
CA ALA A 115 11.96 -20.88 6.46
C ALA A 115 11.96 -20.06 7.77
N GLN A 116 11.48 -18.82 7.73
CA GLN A 116 11.32 -17.94 8.90
C GLN A 116 9.96 -18.11 9.61
N GLY A 117 9.13 -19.05 9.16
CA GLY A 117 7.82 -19.33 9.77
C GLY A 117 6.64 -18.56 9.17
N VAL A 118 6.88 -17.71 8.16
CA VAL A 118 5.79 -17.04 7.44
C VAL A 118 4.97 -18.06 6.65
N ARG A 119 3.65 -17.92 6.67
CA ARG A 119 2.69 -18.78 5.96
C ARG A 119 1.66 -17.94 5.23
N TRP A 120 1.01 -18.51 4.22
CA TRP A 120 0.03 -17.82 3.38
C TRP A 120 -1.29 -18.57 3.34
N PHE A 121 -2.36 -17.82 3.08
CA PHE A 121 -3.64 -18.40 2.72
C PHE A 121 -3.55 -19.09 1.36
N PRO A 122 -4.19 -20.26 1.20
CA PRO A 122 -4.13 -21.00 -0.05
C PRO A 122 -4.96 -20.37 -1.18
N LEU A 123 -5.82 -19.40 -0.87
CA LEU A 123 -6.69 -18.71 -1.83
C LEU A 123 -5.99 -17.42 -2.31
N VAL A 124 -5.31 -17.51 -3.44
CA VAL A 124 -4.60 -16.37 -4.06
C VAL A 124 -5.63 -15.38 -4.61
N GLN A 125 -5.46 -14.10 -4.30
CA GLN A 125 -6.40 -13.06 -4.73
C GLN A 125 -5.91 -12.35 -5.99
N TRP A 126 -6.86 -11.72 -6.69
CA TRP A 126 -6.63 -10.90 -7.88
C TRP A 126 -7.14 -9.48 -7.63
N ALA A 127 -6.42 -8.76 -6.77
CA ALA A 127 -6.85 -7.48 -6.21
C ALA A 127 -7.00 -6.37 -7.26
N GLU A 128 -6.17 -6.38 -8.30
CA GLU A 128 -6.23 -5.41 -9.39
C GLU A 128 -5.99 -6.11 -10.72
N ARG A 129 -6.91 -5.91 -11.67
CA ARG A 129 -6.96 -6.62 -12.95
C ARG A 129 -6.47 -5.78 -14.12
N GLY A 130 -6.46 -4.46 -13.98
CA GLY A 130 -6.37 -3.58 -15.13
C GLY A 130 -7.62 -3.64 -16.00
N GLY A 131 -7.53 -3.15 -17.23
CA GLY A 131 -8.65 -3.24 -18.18
C GLY A 131 -8.38 -2.59 -19.54
N TYR A 132 -7.10 -2.39 -19.86
CA TYR A 132 -6.64 -1.81 -21.10
C TYR A 132 -6.32 -2.93 -22.11
N LEU A 133 -5.32 -2.71 -22.96
CA LEU A 133 -4.75 -3.75 -23.81
C LEU A 133 -3.82 -4.68 -23.01
N ALA A 134 -3.39 -5.77 -23.62
CA ALA A 134 -2.57 -6.80 -22.98
C ALA A 134 -1.19 -6.30 -22.52
N ASP A 135 -0.73 -5.17 -23.05
CA ASP A 135 0.52 -4.47 -22.69
C ASP A 135 0.28 -3.30 -21.72
N GLY A 136 -0.95 -3.09 -21.25
CA GLY A 136 -1.32 -2.03 -20.33
C GLY A 136 -1.21 -2.42 -18.86
N HIS A 137 -1.77 -1.57 -18.00
CA HIS A 137 -1.81 -1.79 -16.56
C HIS A 137 -2.66 -3.01 -16.18
N GLY A 138 -2.21 -3.76 -15.16
CA GLY A 138 -2.94 -4.83 -14.50
C GLY A 138 -2.14 -6.13 -14.37
N ASN A 139 -2.61 -7.04 -13.51
CA ASN A 139 -2.11 -8.42 -13.52
C ASN A 139 -2.93 -9.27 -14.49
N SER A 140 -2.27 -10.01 -15.38
CA SER A 140 -2.90 -11.00 -16.25
C SER A 140 -3.44 -12.22 -15.49
N VAL A 141 -2.85 -12.52 -14.32
CA VAL A 141 -3.25 -13.64 -13.44
C VAL A 141 -3.16 -13.26 -11.95
N PRO A 142 -3.88 -13.94 -11.04
CA PRO A 142 -3.82 -13.66 -9.60
C PRO A 142 -2.42 -13.85 -9.01
N ARG A 143 -1.87 -12.82 -8.35
CA ARG A 143 -0.55 -12.85 -7.67
C ARG A 143 -0.55 -12.31 -6.24
N PHE A 144 -1.70 -11.92 -5.71
CA PHE A 144 -1.80 -11.31 -4.38
C PHE A 144 -2.00 -12.37 -3.28
N HIS A 145 -0.91 -12.73 -2.59
CA HIS A 145 -0.88 -13.77 -1.57
C HIS A 145 -1.05 -13.15 -0.17
N VAL A 146 -2.16 -13.44 0.49
CA VAL A 146 -2.42 -12.95 1.85
C VAL A 146 -1.61 -13.76 2.86
N THR A 147 -0.89 -13.09 3.73
CA THR A 147 -0.10 -13.72 4.80
C THR A 147 -0.97 -14.11 5.98
N TRP A 148 -0.73 -15.29 6.55
CA TRP A 148 -1.33 -15.74 7.81
C TRP A 148 -0.81 -14.88 8.98
N GLY A 149 -1.71 -14.11 9.60
CA GLY A 149 -1.34 -13.06 10.54
C GLY A 149 -1.17 -11.67 9.91
N THR A 150 -1.45 -11.48 8.61
CA THR A 150 -1.40 -10.19 7.89
C THR A 150 -0.04 -9.45 8.05
N GLY A 151 -0.03 -8.12 8.13
CA GLY A 151 1.17 -7.32 8.39
C GLY A 151 1.99 -7.75 9.63
N PRO A 152 1.36 -7.98 10.80
CA PRO A 152 2.05 -8.49 11.98
C PRO A 152 2.73 -9.84 11.77
N GLY A 153 2.09 -10.75 11.02
CA GLY A 153 2.67 -12.05 10.65
C GLY A 153 3.92 -11.95 9.77
N ILE A 154 4.02 -10.92 8.92
CA ILE A 154 5.24 -10.63 8.15
C ILE A 154 6.34 -10.05 9.06
N LEU A 155 5.98 -9.21 10.03
CA LEU A 155 6.93 -8.55 10.93
C LEU A 155 7.52 -9.50 11.98
N GLU A 156 6.72 -10.48 12.44
CA GLU A 156 7.04 -11.40 13.54
C GLU A 156 8.48 -11.94 13.53
N PRO A 157 9.01 -12.56 12.45
CA PRO A 157 10.37 -13.10 12.45
C PRO A 157 11.46 -12.02 12.60
N PHE A 158 11.25 -10.83 12.02
CA PHE A 158 12.23 -9.75 12.07
C PHE A 158 12.19 -9.02 13.41
N VAL A 159 11.01 -8.89 14.02
CA VAL A 159 10.87 -8.37 15.39
C VAL A 159 11.53 -9.32 16.38
N ARG A 160 11.33 -10.64 16.26
CA ARG A 160 12.03 -11.62 17.10
C ARG A 160 13.54 -11.48 16.96
N THR A 161 14.05 -11.44 15.73
CA THR A 161 15.49 -11.25 15.46
C THR A 161 16.03 -9.97 16.10
N LEU A 162 15.29 -8.86 16.01
CA LEU A 162 15.69 -7.60 16.64
C LEU A 162 15.80 -7.75 18.16
N LEU A 163 14.79 -8.32 18.81
CA LEU A 163 14.74 -8.46 20.27
C LEU A 163 15.84 -9.39 20.79
N ASP A 164 16.07 -10.52 20.11
CA ASP A 164 17.14 -11.46 20.46
C ASP A 164 18.52 -10.80 20.31
N ALA A 165 18.73 -10.04 19.22
CA ALA A 165 19.98 -9.33 18.97
C ALA A 165 20.21 -8.16 19.93
N HIS A 166 19.14 -7.49 20.37
CA HIS A 166 19.20 -6.46 21.41
C HIS A 166 19.60 -7.07 22.75
N ALA A 167 18.99 -8.20 23.14
CA ALA A 167 19.36 -8.93 24.35
C ALA A 167 20.83 -9.42 24.31
N ALA A 168 21.34 -9.76 23.12
CA ALA A 168 22.73 -10.14 22.90
C ALA A 168 23.71 -8.95 22.81
N GLY A 169 23.24 -7.71 22.90
CA GLY A 169 24.08 -6.50 22.79
C GLY A 169 24.61 -6.21 21.37
N LEU A 170 24.06 -6.86 20.33
CA LEU A 170 24.41 -6.62 18.93
C LEU A 170 23.62 -5.46 18.33
N VAL A 171 22.45 -5.15 18.89
CA VAL A 171 21.63 -4.02 18.45
C VAL A 171 21.32 -3.09 19.62
N ASP A 172 21.67 -1.81 19.48
CA ASP A 172 21.15 -0.73 20.32
C ASP A 172 19.89 -0.18 19.66
N VAL A 173 18.76 -0.18 20.37
CA VAL A 173 17.48 0.34 19.87
C VAL A 173 17.11 1.57 20.68
N ARG A 174 16.98 2.71 20.01
CA ARG A 174 16.60 3.97 20.65
C ARG A 174 15.33 4.52 20.05
N PHE A 175 14.24 4.27 20.75
CA PHE A 175 12.97 4.92 20.51
C PHE A 175 13.03 6.38 20.96
N ARG A 176 12.07 7.18 20.49
CA ARG A 176 12.00 8.61 20.78
C ARG A 176 13.23 9.39 20.32
N HIS A 177 13.94 8.88 19.31
CA HIS A 177 15.08 9.54 18.68
C HIS A 177 14.71 9.89 17.24
N ARG A 178 14.28 11.14 17.04
CA ARG A 178 13.90 11.65 15.72
C ARG A 178 15.12 12.19 15.02
N VAL A 179 15.57 11.53 13.96
CA VAL A 179 16.63 12.04 13.09
C VAL A 179 16.09 13.24 12.31
N THR A 180 16.77 14.38 12.40
CA THR A 180 16.40 15.62 11.70
C THR A 180 17.47 16.08 10.71
N GLY A 181 18.63 15.41 10.69
CA GLY A 181 19.69 15.66 9.72
C GLY A 181 20.76 14.58 9.70
N LEU A 182 21.55 14.57 8.63
CA LEU A 182 22.73 13.73 8.50
C LEU A 182 24.00 14.55 8.75
N VAL A 183 25.02 13.90 9.29
CA VAL A 183 26.35 14.49 9.46
C VAL A 183 27.20 14.12 8.25
N THR A 184 27.83 15.11 7.63
CA THR A 184 28.71 14.92 6.48
C THR A 184 30.12 15.39 6.79
N THR A 185 31.12 14.64 6.33
CA THR A 185 32.54 14.98 6.43
C THR A 185 33.19 14.61 5.11
N ASP A 186 33.87 15.56 4.47
CA ASP A 186 34.55 15.38 3.17
C ASP A 186 33.65 14.74 2.09
N GLY A 187 32.38 15.17 2.03
CA GLY A 187 31.40 14.69 1.06
C GLY A 187 30.87 13.27 1.32
N ARG A 188 31.22 12.65 2.45
CA ARG A 188 30.69 11.36 2.94
C ARG A 188 29.70 11.58 4.08
N VAL A 189 28.64 10.80 4.14
CA VAL A 189 27.77 10.70 5.33
C VAL A 189 28.49 9.87 6.40
N THR A 190 28.70 10.48 7.57
CA THR A 190 29.47 9.91 8.68
C THR A 190 28.65 9.78 9.96
N GLY A 191 27.36 10.08 9.92
CA GLY A 191 26.49 9.97 11.08
C GLY A 191 25.13 10.61 10.89
N VAL A 192 24.40 10.69 12.01
CA VAL A 192 23.07 11.29 12.11
C VAL A 192 23.04 12.28 13.27
N ARG A 193 22.16 13.28 13.17
CA ARG A 193 21.82 14.18 14.27
C ARG A 193 20.31 14.34 14.37
N GLY A 194 19.84 14.67 15.56
CA GLY A 194 18.41 14.71 15.81
C GLY A 194 18.00 15.16 17.19
N ASP A 195 16.70 15.02 17.43
CA ASP A 195 16.03 15.35 18.67
C ASP A 195 15.73 14.08 19.48
N VAL A 196 15.93 14.17 20.79
CA VAL A 196 15.36 13.23 21.74
C VAL A 196 13.98 13.75 22.13
N LEU A 197 12.93 12.99 21.84
CA LEU A 197 11.56 13.33 22.16
C LEU A 197 11.19 12.86 23.58
N ALA A 198 10.25 13.55 24.22
CA ALA A 198 9.73 13.13 25.52
C ALA A 198 9.27 11.66 25.48
N PRO A 199 9.54 10.86 26.54
CA PRO A 199 9.04 9.50 26.65
C PRO A 199 7.51 9.45 26.47
N SER A 200 7.01 8.42 25.79
CA SER A 200 5.59 8.27 25.54
C SER A 200 5.13 6.83 25.76
N ARG A 201 3.97 6.70 26.39
CA ARG A 201 3.21 5.44 26.53
C ARG A 201 2.01 5.38 25.60
N ALA A 202 1.98 6.22 24.56
CA ALA A 202 0.92 6.20 23.56
C ALA A 202 0.78 4.79 22.98
N ALA A 203 -0.47 4.36 22.80
CA ALA A 203 -0.76 3.12 22.10
C ALA A 203 -0.31 3.20 20.64
N ARG A 204 -0.24 2.05 19.96
CA ARG A 204 0.23 1.97 18.58
C ARG A 204 -0.57 2.90 17.66
N ALA A 205 0.16 3.68 16.86
CA ALA A 205 -0.33 4.71 15.93
C ALA A 205 -1.12 5.90 16.51
N VAL A 206 -1.50 5.84 17.80
CA VAL A 206 -2.01 7.02 18.50
C VAL A 206 -0.93 8.10 18.51
N PRO A 207 -1.27 9.36 18.20
CA PRO A 207 -0.30 10.45 18.18
C PRO A 207 0.52 10.52 19.48
N SER A 208 1.84 10.43 19.34
CA SER A 208 2.78 10.54 20.46
C SER A 208 3.32 11.98 20.57
N SER A 209 3.78 12.38 21.76
CA SER A 209 4.32 13.75 21.99
C SER A 209 5.45 14.08 21.00
N ARG A 210 5.49 15.34 20.54
CA ARG A 210 6.58 15.89 19.72
C ARG A 210 7.48 16.86 20.49
N GLU A 211 7.29 16.94 21.81
CA GLU A 211 8.14 17.73 22.71
C GLU A 211 9.58 17.23 22.68
N VAL A 212 10.52 18.15 22.43
CA VAL A 212 11.95 17.87 22.39
C VAL A 212 12.55 18.09 23.78
N VAL A 213 13.13 17.04 24.35
CA VAL A 213 13.77 17.06 25.68
C VAL A 213 15.29 17.00 25.62
N GLY A 214 15.86 16.85 24.42
CA GLY A 214 17.30 16.81 24.21
C GLY A 214 17.67 16.74 22.73
N ARG A 215 18.97 16.75 22.45
CA ARG A 215 19.52 16.59 21.10
C ARG A 215 20.62 15.54 21.12
N PHE A 216 20.85 14.91 19.97
CA PHE A 216 21.93 13.94 19.80
C PHE A 216 22.66 14.15 18.48
N GLU A 217 23.92 13.72 18.47
CA GLU A 217 24.72 13.53 17.27
C GLU A 217 25.48 12.21 17.44
N LEU A 218 25.40 11.33 16.45
CA LEU A 218 25.92 9.96 16.52
C LEU A 218 26.67 9.65 15.23
N ALA A 219 27.95 9.31 15.37
CA ALA A 219 28.81 8.95 14.25
C ALA A 219 28.70 7.46 13.92
N ALA A 220 28.59 7.12 12.64
CA ALA A 220 28.62 5.76 12.14
C ALA A 220 29.27 5.69 10.74
N PRO A 221 29.99 4.61 10.41
CA PRO A 221 30.57 4.40 9.09
C PRO A 221 29.53 4.39 7.95
N ALA A 222 28.29 3.97 8.24
CA ALA A 222 27.19 3.95 7.28
C ALA A 222 25.85 4.26 7.95
N VAL A 223 24.96 4.90 7.19
CA VAL A 223 23.59 5.25 7.58
C VAL A 223 22.61 4.67 6.55
N VAL A 224 21.54 4.02 7.03
CA VAL A 224 20.44 3.52 6.22
C VAL A 224 19.16 4.30 6.53
N ILE A 225 18.56 4.91 5.52
CA ILE A 225 17.24 5.56 5.62
C ILE A 225 16.15 4.53 5.32
N ALA A 226 15.34 4.21 6.34
CA ALA A 226 14.21 3.29 6.28
C ALA A 226 12.94 3.93 6.88
N SER A 227 12.78 5.26 6.68
CA SER A 227 11.80 6.11 7.36
C SER A 227 10.36 6.03 6.83
N GLY A 228 10.11 5.28 5.77
CA GLY A 228 8.82 5.31 5.06
C GLY A 228 8.70 6.49 4.08
N GLY A 229 7.49 6.70 3.55
CA GLY A 229 7.17 7.77 2.61
C GLY A 229 6.64 9.05 3.27
N ILE A 230 5.82 9.79 2.53
CA ILE A 230 5.30 11.11 2.92
C ILE A 230 3.79 11.12 3.24
N GLY A 231 3.12 9.96 3.23
CA GLY A 231 1.67 9.87 3.11
C GLY A 231 0.85 10.62 4.18
N ALA A 232 1.41 10.91 5.36
CA ALA A 232 0.73 11.70 6.39
C ALA A 232 0.91 13.21 6.22
N ASP A 233 1.94 13.65 5.48
CA ASP A 233 2.18 15.05 5.16
C ASP A 233 1.38 15.44 3.92
N HIS A 234 0.10 15.80 4.14
CA HIS A 234 -0.79 16.21 3.06
C HIS A 234 -0.31 17.47 2.32
N GLU A 235 0.49 18.34 2.96
CA GLU A 235 1.05 19.52 2.29
C GLU A 235 2.14 19.10 1.30
N LEU A 236 3.06 18.23 1.73
CA LEU A 236 4.10 17.69 0.86
C LEU A 236 3.53 16.81 -0.25
N VAL A 237 2.49 16.01 0.05
CA VAL A 237 1.73 15.24 -0.95
C VAL A 237 1.16 16.17 -2.03
N ARG A 238 0.46 17.24 -1.63
CA ARG A 238 -0.09 18.22 -2.59
C ARG A 238 0.98 18.94 -3.38
N ALA A 239 2.06 19.35 -2.73
CA ALA A 239 3.16 20.06 -3.37
C ALA A 239 3.89 19.20 -4.41
N SER A 240 3.85 17.87 -4.24
CA SER A 240 4.51 16.93 -5.14
C SER A 240 3.53 16.31 -6.15
N TRP A 241 2.21 16.40 -5.96
CA TRP A 241 1.22 15.86 -6.89
C TRP A 241 1.33 16.52 -8.28
N PRO A 242 1.39 15.75 -9.38
CA PRO A 242 1.62 16.30 -10.70
C PRO A 242 0.38 17.06 -11.19
N ALA A 243 0.58 18.29 -11.66
CA ALA A 243 -0.51 19.14 -12.16
C ALA A 243 -1.26 18.50 -13.35
N SER A 244 -0.60 17.64 -14.13
CA SER A 244 -1.22 16.87 -15.21
C SER A 244 -2.25 15.84 -14.71
N ALA A 245 -2.19 15.46 -13.44
CA ALA A 245 -3.17 14.60 -12.77
C ALA A 245 -4.22 15.42 -12.00
N GLY A 246 -4.42 16.69 -12.33
CA GLY A 246 -5.42 17.54 -11.70
C GLY A 246 -5.07 17.96 -10.26
N ARG A 247 -6.09 18.33 -9.48
CA ARG A 247 -5.93 18.83 -8.11
C ARG A 247 -6.44 17.80 -7.11
N LEU A 248 -5.61 17.46 -6.11
CA LEU A 248 -6.07 16.66 -4.98
C LEU A 248 -7.17 17.41 -4.19
N PRO A 249 -8.25 16.74 -3.76
CA PRO A 249 -9.35 17.36 -2.99
C PRO A 249 -8.88 18.00 -1.71
N ASP A 250 -9.54 19.05 -1.22
CA ASP A 250 -9.17 19.68 0.08
C ASP A 250 -9.41 18.72 1.25
N ARG A 251 -10.51 17.96 1.20
CA ARG A 251 -10.80 16.85 2.12
C ARG A 251 -10.18 15.56 1.57
N MET A 252 -9.12 15.08 2.23
CA MET A 252 -8.54 13.76 2.00
C MET A 252 -8.47 12.97 3.31
N LEU A 253 -8.52 11.66 3.18
CA LEU A 253 -8.25 10.72 4.26
C LEU A 253 -6.78 10.29 4.22
N GLN A 254 -6.31 9.75 5.34
CA GLN A 254 -4.94 9.29 5.54
C GLN A 254 -4.92 7.80 5.84
N GLY A 255 -4.36 7.01 4.93
CA GLY A 255 -4.25 5.54 5.04
C GLY A 255 -2.99 5.06 5.75
N VAL A 256 -2.29 5.98 6.41
CA VAL A 256 -0.99 5.78 7.06
C VAL A 256 -0.97 6.45 8.43
N PRO A 257 -0.18 5.98 9.41
CA PRO A 257 -0.04 6.68 10.69
C PRO A 257 0.59 8.08 10.56
N ASP A 258 0.32 8.97 11.52
CA ASP A 258 0.76 10.37 11.52
C ASP A 258 2.29 10.57 11.49
N HIS A 259 3.07 9.53 11.80
CA HIS A 259 4.54 9.58 11.77
C HIS A 259 5.14 9.31 10.38
N VAL A 260 4.33 9.05 9.35
CA VAL A 260 4.81 8.83 7.97
C VAL A 260 4.92 10.18 7.25
N ASP A 261 5.88 11.00 7.70
CA ASP A 261 5.99 12.44 7.41
C ASP A 261 7.08 12.81 6.38
N GLY A 262 7.85 11.84 5.87
CA GLY A 262 8.91 12.10 4.90
C GLY A 262 10.17 12.76 5.47
N SER A 263 10.27 13.00 6.78
CA SER A 263 11.40 13.70 7.40
C SER A 263 12.77 13.09 7.09
N GLY A 264 12.87 11.76 7.01
CA GLY A 264 14.10 11.06 6.62
C GLY A 264 14.52 11.33 5.16
N ILE A 265 13.55 11.46 4.25
CA ILE A 265 13.80 11.80 2.84
C ILE A 265 14.33 13.23 2.74
N VAL A 266 13.71 14.16 3.47
CA VAL A 266 14.12 15.58 3.52
C VAL A 266 15.54 15.71 4.10
N ALA A 267 15.83 15.01 5.20
CA ALA A 267 17.16 15.02 5.82
C ALA A 267 18.25 14.48 4.88
N ALA A 268 17.95 13.40 4.14
CA ALA A 268 18.88 12.84 3.16
C ALA A 268 19.10 13.78 1.96
N ARG A 269 18.05 14.42 1.44
CA ARG A 269 18.18 15.44 0.37
C ARG A 269 19.08 16.59 0.82
N GLY A 270 18.90 17.07 2.05
CA GLY A 270 19.75 18.12 2.65
C GLY A 270 21.23 17.74 2.76
N ALA A 271 21.56 16.44 2.74
CA ALA A 271 22.92 15.92 2.77
C ALA A 271 23.51 15.65 1.37
N GLY A 272 22.80 16.01 0.29
CA GLY A 272 23.24 15.85 -1.09
C GLY A 272 22.71 14.60 -1.81
N ALA A 273 21.73 13.90 -1.24
CA ALA A 273 21.06 12.79 -1.92
C ALA A 273 20.19 13.29 -3.08
N ALA A 274 20.17 12.53 -4.18
CA ALA A 274 19.21 12.71 -5.25
C ALA A 274 17.84 12.16 -4.86
N LEU A 275 16.80 12.95 -5.15
CA LEU A 275 15.43 12.50 -5.21
C LEU A 275 15.02 12.36 -6.67
N VAL A 276 14.26 11.31 -6.96
CA VAL A 276 13.73 11.05 -8.31
C VAL A 276 12.26 10.66 -8.20
N HIS A 277 11.47 11.03 -9.21
CA HIS A 277 10.05 10.67 -9.35
C HIS A 277 9.16 11.08 -8.17
N ALA A 278 9.49 12.18 -7.49
CA ALA A 278 8.77 12.63 -6.30
C ALA A 278 7.26 12.89 -6.55
N ASP A 279 6.89 13.10 -7.80
CA ASP A 279 5.53 13.27 -8.30
C ASP A 279 4.79 11.96 -8.54
N ARG A 280 5.48 10.82 -8.59
CA ARG A 280 4.85 9.51 -8.80
C ARG A 280 4.38 8.95 -7.46
N MET A 281 3.06 8.81 -7.32
CA MET A 281 2.40 8.38 -6.09
C MET A 281 1.30 7.36 -6.35
N TRP A 282 1.02 6.55 -5.34
CA TRP A 282 -0.09 5.61 -5.35
C TRP A 282 -1.01 5.91 -4.18
N HIS A 283 -2.12 6.58 -4.48
CA HIS A 283 -3.19 6.93 -3.56
C HIS A 283 -4.47 6.26 -4.03
N TYR A 284 -5.38 6.00 -3.10
CA TYR A 284 -6.59 5.26 -3.41
C TYR A 284 -7.79 6.20 -3.53
N PRO A 285 -8.61 6.07 -4.58
CA PRO A 285 -9.87 6.80 -4.69
C PRO A 285 -11.01 6.15 -3.89
N GLU A 286 -10.87 4.90 -3.42
CA GLU A 286 -11.90 4.15 -2.69
C GLU A 286 -11.75 4.21 -1.16
N GLY A 287 -11.42 5.39 -0.62
CA GLY A 287 -11.26 5.59 0.82
C GLY A 287 -12.58 5.86 1.55
N VAL A 288 -12.73 5.31 2.75
CA VAL A 288 -13.82 5.63 3.69
C VAL A 288 -13.27 6.00 5.06
N ALA A 289 -13.94 6.89 5.79
CA ALA A 289 -13.48 7.32 7.11
C ALA A 289 -13.68 6.20 8.14
N ASP A 290 -12.66 5.93 8.96
CA ASP A 290 -12.81 5.01 10.09
C ASP A 290 -13.67 5.66 11.18
N HIS A 291 -14.71 4.97 11.63
CA HIS A 291 -15.55 5.42 12.75
C HIS A 291 -14.86 5.27 14.12
N THR A 292 -13.74 4.54 14.16
CA THR A 292 -12.89 4.28 15.34
C THR A 292 -11.42 4.63 15.04
N PRO A 293 -11.12 5.90 14.73
CA PRO A 293 -9.80 6.31 14.26
C PRO A 293 -8.73 6.14 15.35
N VAL A 294 -7.56 5.61 14.97
CA VAL A 294 -6.38 5.50 15.85
C VAL A 294 -5.25 6.47 15.47
N TRP A 295 -5.39 7.20 14.35
CA TRP A 295 -4.55 8.32 13.95
C TRP A 295 -5.39 9.42 13.28
N SER A 296 -4.76 10.54 12.93
CA SER A 296 -5.45 11.71 12.38
C SER A 296 -6.00 11.43 10.97
N ARG A 297 -7.27 11.80 10.71
CA ARG A 297 -7.94 11.58 9.42
C ARG A 297 -7.89 10.11 8.96
N HIS A 298 -7.97 9.17 9.89
CA HIS A 298 -7.86 7.73 9.61
C HIS A 298 -8.86 7.30 8.54
N GLY A 299 -8.32 6.89 7.39
CA GLY A 299 -9.10 6.30 6.32
C GLY A 299 -8.72 4.87 6.04
N ILE A 300 -9.74 4.11 5.63
CA ILE A 300 -9.65 2.70 5.26
C ILE A 300 -9.90 2.61 3.77
N ARG A 301 -9.07 1.85 3.05
CA ARG A 301 -9.33 1.53 1.65
C ARG A 301 -10.31 0.37 1.58
N ILE A 302 -11.35 0.50 0.77
CA ILE A 302 -12.16 -0.64 0.34
C ILE A 302 -11.33 -1.44 -0.69
N LEU A 303 -11.29 -2.76 -0.57
CA LEU A 303 -10.83 -3.68 -1.62
C LEU A 303 -12.09 -4.22 -2.32
N PRO A 304 -12.59 -3.53 -3.35
CA PRO A 304 -13.85 -3.90 -3.98
C PRO A 304 -13.67 -5.06 -4.97
N GLY A 305 -14.77 -5.75 -5.24
CA GLY A 305 -14.94 -6.52 -6.46
C GLY A 305 -15.56 -5.64 -7.56
N PRO A 306 -15.64 -6.14 -8.80
CA PRO A 306 -15.99 -5.33 -9.97
C PRO A 306 -17.48 -5.01 -10.09
N SER A 307 -18.36 -5.48 -9.18
CA SER A 307 -19.80 -5.45 -9.41
C SER A 307 -20.47 -4.10 -9.18
N SER A 308 -19.91 -3.28 -8.27
CA SER A 308 -20.47 -1.98 -7.88
C SER A 308 -20.39 -0.96 -9.02
N LEU A 309 -21.46 -0.21 -9.29
CA LEU A 309 -21.34 0.94 -10.18
C LEU A 309 -20.43 1.98 -9.53
N TRP A 310 -19.44 2.47 -10.28
CA TRP A 310 -18.58 3.57 -9.83
C TRP A 310 -19.00 4.84 -10.54
N LEU A 311 -19.53 5.77 -9.77
CA LEU A 311 -20.02 7.06 -10.25
C LEU A 311 -19.12 8.19 -9.74
N ASP A 312 -18.96 9.25 -10.51
CA ASP A 312 -18.35 10.50 -10.07
C ASP A 312 -19.30 11.28 -9.15
N ALA A 313 -18.90 12.50 -8.75
CA ALA A 313 -19.71 13.31 -7.84
C ALA A 313 -21.03 13.84 -8.45
N ASP A 314 -21.21 13.76 -9.77
CA ASP A 314 -22.44 14.11 -10.49
C ASP A 314 -23.36 12.89 -10.71
N GLY A 315 -22.94 11.69 -10.28
CA GLY A 315 -23.69 10.46 -10.49
C GLY A 315 -23.49 9.87 -11.89
N GLU A 316 -22.53 10.38 -12.67
CA GLU A 316 -22.16 9.81 -13.95
C GLU A 316 -21.17 8.67 -13.75
N ARG A 317 -21.34 7.58 -14.49
CA ARG A 317 -20.43 6.43 -14.37
C ARG A 317 -19.04 6.79 -14.89
N LEU A 318 -18.01 6.41 -14.14
CA LEU A 318 -16.62 6.57 -14.56
C LEU A 318 -16.38 5.91 -15.94
N PRO A 319 -15.50 6.49 -16.77
CA PRO A 319 -15.23 5.98 -18.11
C PRO A 319 -14.58 4.60 -18.06
N VAL A 320 -14.81 3.79 -19.09
CA VAL A 320 -14.15 2.49 -19.24
C VAL A 320 -12.63 2.72 -19.40
N PRO A 321 -11.76 1.93 -18.72
CA PRO A 321 -12.06 0.74 -17.92
C PRO A 321 -12.03 0.98 -16.39
N LEU A 322 -12.39 2.16 -15.90
CA LEU A 322 -12.29 2.55 -14.49
C LEU A 322 -13.43 1.95 -13.66
N PHE A 323 -13.47 0.62 -13.59
CA PHE A 323 -14.34 -0.15 -12.72
C PHE A 323 -13.66 -0.38 -11.37
N PRO A 324 -14.42 -0.73 -10.31
CA PRO A 324 -13.81 -1.05 -9.02
C PRO A 324 -12.83 -2.23 -9.16
N GLY A 325 -11.61 -2.08 -8.64
CA GLY A 325 -10.56 -3.11 -8.70
C GLY A 325 -9.87 -3.25 -10.07
N PHE A 326 -9.96 -2.24 -10.95
CA PHE A 326 -9.35 -2.25 -12.28
C PHE A 326 -8.11 -1.36 -12.39
N ASP A 327 -8.25 -0.03 -12.38
CA ASP A 327 -7.13 0.94 -12.37
C ASP A 327 -7.37 2.01 -11.30
N SER A 328 -6.78 1.82 -10.12
CA SER A 328 -6.93 2.73 -8.98
C SER A 328 -6.38 4.13 -9.29
N LEU A 329 -5.23 4.22 -9.98
CA LEU A 329 -4.63 5.51 -10.30
C LEU A 329 -5.40 6.23 -11.42
N GLY A 330 -5.86 5.48 -12.43
CA GLY A 330 -6.71 6.03 -13.48
C GLY A 330 -8.01 6.62 -12.93
N ALA A 331 -8.67 5.92 -11.99
CA ALA A 331 -9.84 6.41 -11.30
C ALA A 331 -9.54 7.65 -10.45
N LEU A 332 -8.42 7.65 -9.72
CA LEU A 332 -7.97 8.82 -8.97
C LEU A 332 -7.74 10.02 -9.88
N GLN A 333 -6.99 9.85 -10.98
CA GLN A 333 -6.71 10.90 -11.97
C GLN A 333 -7.99 11.47 -12.60
N HIS A 334 -8.97 10.62 -12.87
CA HIS A 334 -10.27 11.06 -13.36
C HIS A 334 -10.96 12.00 -12.35
N ILE A 335 -11.04 11.60 -11.08
CA ILE A 335 -11.65 12.39 -10.00
C ILE A 335 -10.92 13.72 -9.80
N THR A 336 -9.59 13.70 -9.70
CA THR A 336 -8.78 14.89 -9.42
C THR A 336 -8.72 15.86 -10.59
N THR A 337 -8.80 15.38 -11.84
CA THR A 337 -8.84 16.24 -13.04
C THR A 337 -10.17 16.97 -13.17
N ARG A 338 -11.26 16.32 -12.76
CA ARG A 338 -12.59 16.95 -12.66
C ARG A 338 -12.69 17.93 -11.49
N GLY A 339 -11.79 17.82 -10.50
CA GLY A 339 -11.82 18.62 -9.28
C GLY A 339 -12.90 18.16 -8.30
N ASP A 340 -13.38 16.93 -8.44
CA ASP A 340 -14.36 16.34 -7.53
C ASP A 340 -13.67 15.96 -6.20
N ASP A 341 -14.37 16.17 -5.09
CA ASP A 341 -13.87 15.87 -3.74
C ASP A 341 -14.24 14.45 -3.26
N HIS A 342 -15.12 13.77 -4.00
CA HIS A 342 -15.55 12.42 -3.72
C HIS A 342 -16.00 11.70 -5.00
N SER A 343 -16.23 10.40 -4.89
CA SER A 343 -16.95 9.58 -5.87
C SER A 343 -17.90 8.64 -5.13
N TRP A 344 -18.71 7.87 -5.85
CA TRP A 344 -19.70 6.97 -5.26
C TRP A 344 -19.55 5.54 -5.77
N PHE A 345 -19.61 4.59 -4.86
CA PHE A 345 -20.09 3.25 -5.23
C PHE A 345 -21.60 3.19 -5.06
N VAL A 346 -22.28 2.62 -6.05
CA VAL A 346 -23.71 2.24 -5.97
C VAL A 346 -23.83 0.74 -6.19
N LEU A 347 -24.43 0.06 -5.21
CA LEU A 347 -24.51 -1.39 -5.11
C LEU A 347 -25.72 -1.80 -4.26
N ASP A 348 -25.76 -3.06 -3.85
CA ASP A 348 -26.76 -3.64 -2.96
C ASP A 348 -26.10 -4.44 -1.82
N ARG A 349 -26.93 -4.98 -0.93
CA ARG A 349 -26.48 -5.75 0.23
C ARG A 349 -25.72 -7.03 -0.17
N THR A 350 -26.10 -7.69 -1.27
CA THR A 350 -25.44 -8.92 -1.72
C THR A 350 -24.02 -8.64 -2.19
N ILE A 351 -23.82 -7.56 -2.94
CA ILE A 351 -22.49 -7.11 -3.38
C ILE A 351 -21.66 -6.67 -2.16
N LEU A 352 -22.23 -5.92 -1.21
CA LEU A 352 -21.53 -5.50 0.00
C LEU A 352 -20.97 -6.71 0.76
N GLY A 353 -21.80 -7.71 1.06
CA GLY A 353 -21.39 -8.88 1.82
C GLY A 353 -20.40 -9.79 1.09
N SER A 354 -20.38 -9.76 -0.25
CA SER A 354 -19.52 -10.63 -1.07
C SER A 354 -18.19 -10.00 -1.49
N GLU A 355 -18.18 -8.69 -1.70
CA GLU A 355 -17.09 -8.01 -2.43
C GLU A 355 -16.35 -6.97 -1.61
N PHE A 356 -16.96 -6.38 -0.57
CA PHE A 356 -16.29 -5.35 0.22
C PHE A 356 -15.42 -6.02 1.28
N ALA A 357 -14.10 -5.86 1.14
CA ALA A 357 -13.17 -6.10 2.23
C ALA A 357 -12.53 -4.79 2.66
N LEU A 358 -12.46 -4.54 3.96
CA LEU A 358 -11.76 -3.40 4.51
C LEU A 358 -10.28 -3.73 4.64
N SER A 359 -9.42 -2.88 4.07
CA SER A 359 -7.96 -3.01 4.20
C SER A 359 -7.54 -2.75 5.65
N GLY A 360 -6.53 -3.45 6.13
CA GLY A 360 -6.00 -3.24 7.48
C GLY A 360 -5.88 -4.55 8.25
N SER A 361 -4.89 -4.66 9.13
CA SER A 361 -4.80 -5.81 10.04
C SER A 361 -5.86 -5.70 11.15
N GLU A 362 -6.11 -4.49 11.61
CA GLU A 362 -7.13 -4.12 12.60
C GLU A 362 -8.56 -4.38 12.13
N GLN A 363 -8.81 -4.30 10.82
CA GLN A 363 -10.11 -4.63 10.23
C GLN A 363 -10.31 -6.14 10.01
N ASN A 364 -9.27 -6.95 10.24
CA ASN A 364 -9.27 -8.39 9.98
C ASN A 364 -8.73 -9.19 11.18
N PRO A 365 -9.35 -9.05 12.37
CA PRO A 365 -8.82 -9.60 13.62
C PRO A 365 -8.69 -11.13 13.64
N ASP A 366 -9.50 -11.84 12.87
CA ASP A 366 -9.44 -13.28 12.67
C ASP A 366 -8.24 -13.71 11.81
N LEU A 367 -7.98 -13.02 10.69
CA LEU A 367 -6.78 -13.27 9.88
C LEU A 367 -5.51 -12.91 10.66
N THR A 368 -5.53 -11.77 11.36
CA THR A 368 -4.40 -11.23 12.12
C THR A 368 -4.12 -12.05 13.38
N GLY A 369 -5.17 -12.44 14.11
CA GLY A 369 -5.12 -13.27 15.30
C GLY A 369 -4.94 -14.76 15.03
N ARG A 370 -4.90 -15.17 13.75
CA ARG A 370 -4.79 -16.58 13.33
C ARG A 370 -5.96 -17.43 13.87
N ASP A 371 -7.14 -16.83 13.94
CA ASP A 371 -8.33 -17.49 14.47
C ASP A 371 -9.08 -18.25 13.38
N VAL A 372 -8.80 -19.56 13.32
CA VAL A 372 -9.47 -20.47 12.39
C VAL A 372 -10.97 -20.56 12.66
N ARG A 373 -11.43 -20.39 13.91
CA ARG A 373 -12.86 -20.45 14.25
C ARG A 373 -13.59 -19.20 13.76
N GLY A 374 -13.04 -18.01 14.01
CA GLY A 374 -13.57 -16.75 13.47
C GLY A 374 -13.67 -16.75 11.94
N LEU A 375 -12.71 -17.37 11.25
CA LEU A 375 -12.77 -17.53 9.79
C LEU A 375 -13.92 -18.44 9.33
N LEU A 376 -14.20 -19.51 10.06
CA LEU A 376 -15.32 -20.42 9.77
C LEU A 376 -16.68 -19.79 10.09
N ASP A 377 -16.73 -18.80 10.98
CA ASP A 377 -17.95 -18.07 11.29
C ASP A 377 -18.33 -17.09 10.18
N ARG A 378 -17.35 -16.56 9.41
CA ARG A 378 -17.60 -15.71 8.22
C ARG A 378 -18.40 -16.43 7.11
N VAL A 379 -18.38 -17.75 7.07
CA VAL A 379 -19.06 -18.56 6.04
C VAL A 379 -20.47 -19.00 6.46
N ARG A 380 -20.94 -18.62 7.65
CA ARG A 380 -22.28 -18.99 8.14
C ARG A 380 -23.38 -18.12 7.53
N PRO A 381 -24.53 -18.70 7.12
CA PRO A 381 -25.68 -17.93 6.67
C PRO A 381 -26.16 -16.94 7.73
N GLY A 382 -26.28 -15.65 7.38
CA GLY A 382 -26.77 -14.59 8.27
C GLY A 382 -25.74 -14.00 9.24
N ALA A 383 -24.45 -14.35 9.12
CA ALA A 383 -23.40 -13.65 9.85
C ALA A 383 -23.30 -12.20 9.35
N VAL A 384 -23.62 -11.23 10.22
CA VAL A 384 -23.34 -9.81 9.96
C VAL A 384 -21.82 -9.67 9.94
N GLY A 385 -21.25 -9.50 8.75
CA GLY A 385 -19.80 -9.38 8.58
C GLY A 385 -19.27 -8.09 9.20
N PRO A 386 -17.97 -8.00 9.52
CA PRO A 386 -17.34 -6.76 9.99
C PRO A 386 -17.65 -5.54 9.12
N VAL A 387 -17.81 -5.76 7.81
CA VAL A 387 -18.14 -4.73 6.82
C VAL A 387 -19.59 -4.24 6.95
N GLU A 388 -20.56 -5.12 7.22
CA GLU A 388 -21.95 -4.70 7.46
C GLU A 388 -22.03 -3.88 8.76
N THR A 389 -21.33 -4.31 9.82
CA THR A 389 -21.25 -3.55 11.09
C THR A 389 -20.59 -2.18 10.88
N PHE A 390 -19.55 -2.11 10.05
CA PHE A 390 -18.91 -0.86 9.69
C PHE A 390 -19.86 0.05 8.92
N ALA A 391 -20.59 -0.50 7.94
CA ALA A 391 -21.57 0.22 7.12
C ALA A 391 -22.69 0.82 7.98
N GLU A 392 -23.18 0.11 9.00
CA GLU A 392 -24.21 0.61 9.92
C GLU A 392 -23.76 1.83 10.74
N ARG A 393 -22.46 1.96 11.02
CA ARG A 393 -21.90 3.03 11.85
C ARG A 393 -21.32 4.19 11.04
N SER A 394 -21.03 3.96 9.76
CA SER A 394 -20.41 4.95 8.90
C SER A 394 -21.44 5.89 8.29
N GLN A 395 -21.15 7.18 8.36
CA GLN A 395 -21.97 8.22 7.72
C GLN A 395 -21.83 8.21 6.18
N ASP A 396 -20.79 7.55 5.66
CA ASP A 396 -20.54 7.47 4.23
C ASP A 396 -21.37 6.38 3.54
N PHE A 397 -22.11 5.54 4.29
CA PHE A 397 -22.91 4.42 3.79
C PHE A 397 -24.40 4.76 3.87
N LEU A 398 -25.03 4.90 2.71
CA LEU A 398 -26.40 5.39 2.57
C LEU A 398 -27.29 4.30 1.99
N TRP A 399 -28.22 3.79 2.80
CA TRP A 399 -29.19 2.79 2.37
C TRP A 399 -30.50 3.43 1.90
N ALA A 400 -31.10 2.87 0.84
CA ALA A 400 -32.42 3.26 0.34
C ALA A 400 -33.09 2.11 -0.42
N ASP A 401 -34.43 2.13 -0.47
CA ASP A 401 -35.18 1.09 -1.19
C ASP A 401 -35.35 1.44 -2.68
N THR A 402 -35.18 2.71 -3.05
CA THR A 402 -35.36 3.20 -4.43
C THR A 402 -34.21 4.11 -4.87
N PRO A 403 -33.94 4.21 -6.20
CA PRO A 403 -32.96 5.16 -6.73
C PRO A 403 -33.25 6.63 -6.36
N ALA A 404 -34.53 7.02 -6.31
CA ALA A 404 -34.93 8.38 -5.97
C ALA A 404 -34.58 8.74 -4.51
N GLU A 405 -34.87 7.85 -3.58
CA GLU A 405 -34.47 8.01 -2.18
C GLU A 405 -32.95 7.98 -2.01
N LEU A 406 -32.26 7.13 -2.77
CA LEU A 406 -30.80 7.03 -2.74
C LEU A 406 -30.15 8.35 -3.20
N ALA A 407 -30.59 8.88 -4.34
CA ALA A 407 -30.13 10.17 -4.86
C ALA A 407 -30.38 11.32 -3.87
N ALA A 408 -31.57 11.36 -3.26
CA ALA A 408 -31.90 12.36 -2.24
C ALA A 408 -30.96 12.28 -1.02
N ARG A 409 -30.62 11.07 -0.57
CA ARG A 409 -29.66 10.86 0.54
C ARG A 409 -28.23 11.23 0.15
N MET A 410 -27.79 10.91 -1.07
CA MET A 410 -26.47 11.28 -1.58
C MET A 410 -26.31 12.81 -1.59
N ASN A 411 -27.29 13.50 -2.18
CA ASN A 411 -27.39 14.97 -2.20
C ASN A 411 -27.42 15.58 -0.80
N ALA A 412 -28.19 14.98 0.13
CA ALA A 412 -28.24 15.44 1.51
C ALA A 412 -26.89 15.28 2.25
N LEU A 413 -26.14 14.20 2.02
CA LEU A 413 -24.84 13.96 2.65
C LEU A 413 -23.77 14.94 2.17
N THR A 414 -23.83 15.36 0.90
CA THR A 414 -22.88 16.30 0.30
C THR A 414 -23.31 17.77 0.44
N GLY A 415 -24.58 18.01 0.78
CA GLY A 415 -25.15 19.36 0.79
C GLY A 415 -25.26 19.96 -0.62
N THR A 416 -25.47 19.10 -1.63
CA THR A 416 -25.58 19.47 -3.05
C THR A 416 -26.89 18.96 -3.65
N ASP A 417 -27.15 19.30 -4.91
CA ASP A 417 -28.25 18.81 -5.75
C ASP A 417 -27.72 18.14 -7.05
N ARG A 418 -26.47 17.67 -7.00
CA ARG A 418 -25.73 17.17 -8.18
C ARG A 418 -26.26 15.83 -8.71
N ILE A 419 -26.86 14.99 -7.87
CA ILE A 419 -27.34 13.67 -8.27
C ILE A 419 -28.79 13.76 -8.76
N ASP A 420 -29.01 13.59 -10.06
CA ASP A 420 -30.34 13.47 -10.66
C ASP A 420 -30.90 12.05 -10.45
N ALA A 421 -32.05 11.95 -9.79
CA ALA A 421 -32.69 10.68 -9.45
C ALA A 421 -33.05 9.85 -10.69
N GLU A 422 -33.57 10.49 -11.74
CA GLU A 422 -33.96 9.78 -12.96
C GLU A 422 -32.74 9.29 -13.75
N ALA A 423 -31.65 10.07 -13.80
CA ALA A 423 -30.40 9.68 -14.43
C ALA A 423 -29.75 8.49 -13.72
N LEU A 424 -29.77 8.50 -12.38
CA LEU A 424 -29.29 7.39 -11.57
C LEU A 424 -30.09 6.12 -11.86
N GLU A 425 -31.43 6.21 -11.86
CA GLU A 425 -32.30 5.08 -12.20
C GLU A 425 -32.05 4.57 -13.62
N ARG A 426 -31.98 5.47 -14.62
CA ARG A 426 -31.68 5.10 -16.01
C ARG A 426 -30.36 4.32 -16.10
N THR A 427 -29.34 4.73 -15.37
CA THR A 427 -28.02 4.07 -15.34
C THR A 427 -28.12 2.67 -14.74
N ILE A 428 -28.78 2.52 -13.59
CA ILE A 428 -28.98 1.23 -12.94
C ILE A 428 -29.80 0.28 -13.83
N VAL A 429 -30.93 0.75 -14.38
CA VAL A 429 -31.80 -0.05 -15.25
C VAL A 429 -31.07 -0.48 -16.53
N ALA A 430 -30.25 0.40 -17.11
CA ALA A 430 -29.45 0.06 -18.28
C ALA A 430 -28.47 -1.10 -17.97
N ARG A 431 -27.74 -1.03 -16.85
CA ARG A 431 -26.87 -2.12 -16.37
C ARG A 431 -27.66 -3.41 -16.13
N ASP A 432 -28.79 -3.31 -15.43
CA ASP A 432 -29.61 -4.47 -15.06
C ASP A 432 -30.17 -5.21 -16.28
N ARG A 433 -30.52 -4.49 -17.35
CA ARG A 433 -30.88 -5.10 -18.65
C ARG A 433 -29.73 -5.89 -19.27
N GLN A 434 -28.48 -5.43 -19.10
CA GLN A 434 -27.30 -6.13 -19.60
C GLN A 434 -27.07 -7.43 -18.82
N VAL A 435 -27.26 -7.40 -17.50
CA VAL A 435 -27.23 -8.61 -16.67
C VAL A 435 -28.35 -9.57 -17.05
N ALA A 436 -29.59 -9.09 -17.15
CA ALA A 436 -30.76 -9.92 -17.45
C ALA A 436 -30.69 -10.61 -18.81
N SER A 437 -29.99 -10.02 -19.79
CA SER A 437 -29.80 -10.64 -21.10
C SER A 437 -28.87 -11.85 -21.08
N GLY A 438 -28.02 -12.00 -20.05
CA GLY A 438 -27.01 -13.06 -19.93
C GLY A 438 -25.84 -12.99 -20.94
N LEU A 439 -25.92 -12.10 -21.94
CA LEU A 439 -24.92 -11.89 -23.00
C LEU A 439 -24.40 -10.45 -23.07
N GLY A 440 -24.92 -9.54 -22.23
CA GLY A 440 -24.83 -8.09 -22.40
C GLY A 440 -23.46 -7.53 -22.80
N LYS A 441 -23.48 -6.41 -23.53
CA LYS A 441 -22.28 -5.74 -24.09
C LYS A 441 -21.64 -4.72 -23.15
N ASP A 442 -22.20 -4.52 -21.96
CA ASP A 442 -21.59 -3.67 -20.95
C ASP A 442 -20.28 -4.30 -20.45
N LEU A 443 -19.19 -3.55 -20.55
CA LEU A 443 -17.85 -4.06 -20.28
C LEU A 443 -17.63 -4.39 -18.80
N GLN A 444 -18.29 -3.71 -17.86
CA GLN A 444 -18.20 -4.06 -16.44
C GLN A 444 -19.01 -5.31 -16.12
N VAL A 445 -20.20 -5.46 -16.71
CA VAL A 445 -21.00 -6.70 -16.56
C VAL A 445 -20.23 -7.89 -17.11
N THR A 446 -19.63 -7.72 -18.31
CA THR A 446 -18.76 -8.72 -18.94
C THR A 446 -17.55 -9.04 -18.06
N ALA A 447 -16.87 -8.02 -17.53
CA ALA A 447 -15.73 -8.18 -16.63
C ALA A 447 -16.10 -8.91 -15.34
N THR A 448 -17.25 -8.60 -14.75
CA THR A 448 -17.75 -9.24 -13.52
C THR A 448 -18.01 -10.73 -13.77
N ALA A 449 -18.67 -11.06 -14.88
CA ALA A 449 -18.89 -12.45 -15.28
C ALA A 449 -17.57 -13.19 -15.56
N MET A 450 -16.61 -12.53 -16.20
CA MET A 450 -15.28 -13.08 -16.48
C MET A 450 -14.50 -13.36 -15.20
N ALA A 451 -14.49 -12.44 -14.23
CA ALA A 451 -13.77 -12.62 -12.97
C ALA A 451 -14.20 -13.91 -12.25
N ARG A 452 -15.49 -14.25 -12.30
CA ARG A 452 -16.04 -15.49 -11.73
C ARG A 452 -15.62 -16.78 -12.45
N ARG A 453 -14.87 -16.72 -13.56
CA ARG A 453 -14.22 -17.91 -14.13
C ARG A 453 -13.09 -18.40 -13.23
N TYR A 454 -12.46 -17.49 -12.48
CA TYR A 454 -11.49 -17.86 -11.47
C TYR A 454 -12.18 -18.37 -10.20
N VAL A 455 -11.75 -19.53 -9.71
CA VAL A 455 -12.42 -20.24 -8.61
C VAL A 455 -12.46 -19.45 -7.31
N VAL A 456 -11.39 -18.73 -6.97
CA VAL A 456 -11.34 -17.93 -5.74
C VAL A 456 -12.31 -16.77 -5.82
N ASP A 457 -12.29 -16.04 -6.95
CA ASP A 457 -13.19 -14.91 -7.17
C ASP A 457 -14.66 -15.35 -7.09
N ARG A 458 -14.99 -16.47 -7.75
CA ARG A 458 -16.34 -17.03 -7.75
C ARG A 458 -16.86 -17.37 -6.35
N LEU A 459 -15.98 -17.85 -5.48
CA LEU A 459 -16.34 -18.38 -4.17
C LEU A 459 -16.37 -17.31 -3.08
N ILE A 460 -15.44 -16.34 -3.11
CA ILE A 460 -15.20 -15.47 -1.95
C ILE A 460 -14.96 -13.98 -2.28
N ARG A 461 -14.93 -13.54 -3.55
CA ARG A 461 -14.63 -12.12 -3.86
C ARG A 461 -15.57 -11.41 -4.83
N VAL A 462 -16.33 -12.13 -5.64
CA VAL A 462 -17.17 -11.52 -6.69
C VAL A 462 -18.58 -12.09 -6.60
N ALA A 463 -19.59 -11.25 -6.40
CA ALA A 463 -20.99 -11.64 -6.40
C ALA A 463 -21.42 -12.17 -7.78
N PRO A 464 -22.32 -13.17 -7.87
CA PRO A 464 -22.95 -13.51 -9.14
C PRO A 464 -23.62 -12.27 -9.76
N PRO A 465 -23.44 -11.98 -11.06
CA PRO A 465 -24.15 -10.88 -11.70
C PRO A 465 -25.66 -11.01 -11.50
N HIS A 466 -26.26 -9.98 -10.91
CA HIS A 466 -27.70 -9.85 -10.70
C HIS A 466 -28.13 -8.39 -10.93
N ARG A 467 -29.44 -8.18 -10.99
CA ARG A 467 -30.03 -6.84 -11.12
C ARG A 467 -29.93 -6.13 -9.77
N LEU A 468 -29.41 -4.92 -9.74
CA LEU A 468 -29.30 -4.12 -8.51
C LEU A 468 -30.69 -3.76 -7.96
N LEU A 469 -31.69 -3.61 -8.83
CA LEU A 469 -33.08 -3.33 -8.42
C LEU A 469 -33.89 -4.58 -8.05
N ASP A 470 -33.26 -5.75 -7.92
CA ASP A 470 -33.96 -6.93 -7.45
C ASP A 470 -34.15 -6.89 -5.93
N PRO A 471 -35.39 -6.88 -5.40
CA PRO A 471 -35.62 -6.79 -3.95
C PRO A 471 -35.00 -7.94 -3.16
N ALA A 472 -34.72 -9.09 -3.79
CA ALA A 472 -34.04 -10.20 -3.14
C ALA A 472 -32.58 -9.89 -2.74
N HIS A 473 -31.97 -8.88 -3.37
CA HIS A 473 -30.59 -8.48 -3.16
C HIS A 473 -30.45 -7.14 -2.41
N GLY A 474 -31.54 -6.36 -2.33
CA GLY A 474 -31.58 -5.04 -1.71
C GLY A 474 -31.48 -5.01 -0.17
N PRO A 475 -31.59 -3.82 0.44
CA PRO A 475 -31.80 -2.51 -0.20
C PRO A 475 -30.59 -2.03 -1.01
N LEU A 476 -30.77 -0.96 -1.79
CA LEU A 476 -29.66 -0.28 -2.48
C LEU A 476 -28.76 0.41 -1.45
N LEU A 477 -27.50 0.54 -1.80
CA LEU A 477 -26.46 1.19 -1.03
C LEU A 477 -25.67 2.15 -1.92
N ALA A 478 -25.45 3.37 -1.44
CA ALA A 478 -24.45 4.29 -1.94
C ALA A 478 -23.34 4.47 -0.90
N VAL A 479 -22.08 4.44 -1.34
CA VAL A 479 -20.92 4.65 -0.48
C VAL A 479 -20.12 5.86 -0.98
N ARG A 480 -20.01 6.90 -0.16
CA ARG A 480 -19.18 8.08 -0.48
C ARG A 480 -17.72 7.71 -0.31
N LEU A 481 -16.97 7.79 -1.40
CA LEU A 481 -15.55 7.49 -1.44
C LEU A 481 -14.74 8.79 -1.43
N SER A 482 -13.67 8.83 -0.63
CA SER A 482 -12.74 9.94 -0.52
C SER A 482 -11.34 9.52 -1.00
N VAL A 483 -10.58 10.47 -1.52
CA VAL A 483 -9.15 10.25 -1.80
C VAL A 483 -8.42 9.94 -0.49
N LEU A 484 -7.68 8.84 -0.51
CA LEU A 484 -6.91 8.30 0.60
C LEU A 484 -5.42 8.31 0.25
N THR A 485 -4.64 9.14 0.96
CA THR A 485 -3.19 9.13 0.82
C THR A 485 -2.61 7.80 1.29
N ARG A 486 -1.61 7.28 0.57
CA ARG A 486 -1.05 5.97 0.92
C ARG A 486 0.44 5.78 0.67
N LYS A 487 0.92 5.86 -0.57
CA LYS A 487 2.31 5.56 -0.91
C LYS A 487 2.93 6.58 -1.85
N THR A 488 4.22 6.82 -1.70
CA THR A 488 5.08 7.41 -2.74
C THR A 488 5.78 6.32 -3.54
N LEU A 489 5.73 6.43 -4.86
CA LEU A 489 6.45 5.52 -5.78
C LEU A 489 7.86 6.04 -6.06
N GLY A 490 8.05 7.36 -6.04
CA GLY A 490 9.36 7.99 -6.01
C GLY A 490 10.02 8.00 -4.64
N GLY A 491 11.25 8.52 -4.59
CA GLY A 491 12.00 8.66 -3.35
C GLY A 491 13.49 8.92 -3.55
N LEU A 492 14.29 8.49 -2.57
CA LEU A 492 15.75 8.51 -2.66
C LEU A 492 16.21 7.61 -3.81
N HIS A 493 17.01 8.18 -4.71
CA HIS A 493 17.53 7.46 -5.85
C HIS A 493 18.64 6.51 -5.41
N THR A 494 18.53 5.22 -5.73
CA THR A 494 19.53 4.21 -5.37
C THR A 494 19.98 3.39 -6.56
N ASP A 495 21.19 2.87 -6.51
CA ASP A 495 21.57 1.74 -7.37
C ASP A 495 20.95 0.41 -6.86
N LEU A 496 21.27 -0.71 -7.54
CA LEU A 496 20.78 -2.06 -7.21
C LEU A 496 21.29 -2.63 -5.87
N GLU A 497 22.32 -2.04 -5.27
CA GLU A 497 22.75 -2.43 -3.94
C GLU A 497 21.93 -1.69 -2.87
N GLY A 498 21.34 -0.54 -3.21
CA GLY A 498 20.64 0.35 -2.28
C GLY A 498 21.50 1.53 -1.82
N ARG A 499 22.64 1.77 -2.47
CA ARG A 499 23.49 2.95 -2.22
C ARG A 499 22.79 4.17 -2.78
N VAL A 500 22.67 5.22 -1.97
CA VAL A 500 22.02 6.46 -2.40
C VAL A 500 22.93 7.17 -3.40
N LEU A 501 22.33 7.71 -4.45
CA LEU A 501 23.02 8.45 -5.50
C LEU A 501 22.92 9.96 -5.24
N ARG A 502 23.89 10.69 -5.78
CA ARG A 502 23.89 12.14 -5.92
C ARG A 502 23.20 12.56 -7.22
N PRO A 503 22.87 13.85 -7.39
CA PRO A 503 22.25 14.34 -8.64
C PRO A 503 23.07 14.06 -9.91
N ASP A 504 24.39 13.94 -9.79
CA ASP A 504 25.30 13.59 -10.89
C ASP A 504 25.33 12.07 -11.21
N GLY A 505 24.57 11.25 -10.47
CA GLY A 505 24.50 9.81 -10.63
C GLY A 505 25.60 9.03 -9.91
N GLN A 506 26.56 9.68 -9.24
CA GLN A 506 27.57 9.01 -8.43
C GLN A 506 26.99 8.57 -7.09
N VAL A 507 27.56 7.54 -6.47
CA VAL A 507 27.21 7.13 -5.11
C VAL A 507 27.54 8.26 -4.12
N LEU A 508 26.61 8.56 -3.22
CA LEU A 508 26.84 9.36 -2.02
C LEU A 508 27.43 8.44 -0.93
N PRO A 509 28.73 8.52 -0.62
CA PRO A 509 29.38 7.56 0.25
C PRO A 509 28.78 7.59 1.66
N GLY A 510 28.60 6.42 2.24
CA GLY A 510 28.09 6.26 3.61
C GLY A 510 26.56 6.29 3.74
N LEU A 511 25.81 6.54 2.65
CA LEU A 511 24.34 6.61 2.69
C LEU A 511 23.67 5.50 1.86
N TRP A 512 22.68 4.87 2.47
CA TRP A 512 21.84 3.82 1.89
C TRP A 512 20.37 4.13 2.14
N ALA A 513 19.47 3.60 1.32
CA ALA A 513 18.03 3.76 1.51
C ALA A 513 17.26 2.49 1.11
N VAL A 514 16.17 2.21 1.83
CA VAL A 514 15.35 1.01 1.63
C VAL A 514 13.86 1.30 1.82
N GLY A 515 13.01 0.40 1.31
CA GLY A 515 11.56 0.52 1.42
C GLY A 515 11.02 1.75 0.72
N GLU A 516 9.90 2.27 1.22
CA GLU A 516 9.19 3.41 0.62
C GLU A 516 10.03 4.69 0.53
N ALA A 517 10.99 4.89 1.45
CA ALA A 517 11.91 6.03 1.39
C ALA A 517 12.77 6.05 0.12
N ALA A 518 12.99 4.88 -0.50
CA ALA A 518 13.72 4.70 -1.75
C ALA A 518 12.78 4.38 -2.93
N GLY A 519 11.48 4.71 -2.84
CA GLY A 519 10.49 4.32 -3.85
C GLY A 519 10.37 2.81 -4.01
N PHE A 520 10.63 2.05 -2.94
CA PHE A 520 10.74 0.58 -2.93
C PHE A 520 11.88 0.00 -3.79
N GLY A 521 12.84 0.85 -4.18
CA GLY A 521 14.02 0.51 -5.00
C GLY A 521 14.21 1.50 -6.13
N GLY A 522 15.42 2.06 -6.25
CA GLY A 522 15.78 2.93 -7.38
C GLY A 522 15.05 4.28 -7.42
N GLY A 523 14.26 4.61 -6.40
CA GLY A 523 13.37 5.77 -6.42
C GLY A 523 12.28 5.66 -7.49
N GLY A 524 11.88 4.46 -7.90
CA GLY A 524 10.88 4.32 -8.97
C GLY A 524 10.62 2.91 -9.47
N VAL A 525 10.74 1.87 -8.64
CA VAL A 525 10.55 0.47 -9.07
C VAL A 525 9.19 0.19 -9.72
N HIS A 526 8.19 1.02 -9.41
CA HIS A 526 6.83 0.90 -9.95
C HIS A 526 6.55 1.82 -11.14
N GLY A 527 7.50 2.65 -11.58
CA GLY A 527 7.23 3.68 -12.59
C GLY A 527 6.03 4.56 -12.19
N HIS A 528 5.02 4.63 -13.07
CA HIS A 528 3.80 5.40 -12.89
C HIS A 528 2.66 4.67 -12.15
N ARG A 529 2.50 3.36 -12.35
CA ARG A 529 1.47 2.55 -11.66
C ARG A 529 2.07 1.32 -11.03
N ALA A 530 1.67 1.06 -9.78
CA ALA A 530 2.09 -0.13 -9.06
C ALA A 530 1.14 -1.31 -9.31
N LEU A 531 1.58 -2.50 -8.92
CA LEU A 531 0.74 -3.68 -8.82
C LEU A 531 0.48 -4.00 -7.35
N GLU A 532 -0.70 -4.49 -7.00
CA GLU A 532 -0.98 -4.85 -5.61
C GLU A 532 -0.09 -5.98 -5.10
N GLY A 533 0.33 -5.89 -3.83
CA GLY A 533 1.19 -6.87 -3.16
C GLY A 533 2.70 -6.63 -3.33
N THR A 534 3.10 -5.66 -4.15
CA THR A 534 4.52 -5.36 -4.41
C THR A 534 5.16 -4.50 -3.32
N PHE A 535 4.38 -3.71 -2.58
CA PHE A 535 4.92 -2.75 -1.60
C PHE A 535 5.60 -3.41 -0.39
N LEU A 536 4.92 -4.34 0.28
CA LEU A 536 5.52 -5.10 1.39
C LEU A 536 6.69 -5.95 0.89
N GLY A 537 6.53 -6.57 -0.28
CA GLY A 537 7.60 -7.30 -0.95
C GLY A 537 8.82 -6.41 -1.21
N GLY A 538 8.63 -5.19 -1.70
CA GLY A 538 9.68 -4.23 -1.96
C GLY A 538 10.44 -3.82 -0.69
N CYS A 539 9.73 -3.66 0.44
CA CYS A 539 10.37 -3.46 1.75
C CYS A 539 11.25 -4.65 2.16
N LEU A 540 10.76 -5.88 1.99
CA LEU A 540 11.54 -7.10 2.26
C LEU A 540 12.75 -7.21 1.34
N PHE A 541 12.55 -6.93 0.05
CA PHE A 541 13.57 -7.09 -0.98
C PHE A 541 14.69 -6.07 -0.80
N THR A 542 14.37 -4.78 -0.78
CA THR A 542 15.36 -3.71 -0.60
C THR A 542 16.09 -3.82 0.73
N GLY A 543 15.38 -4.11 1.84
CA GLY A 543 16.01 -4.32 3.14
C GLY A 543 16.99 -5.49 3.14
N ARG A 544 16.62 -6.60 2.49
CA ARG A 544 17.50 -7.77 2.37
C ARG A 544 18.71 -7.49 1.49
N THR A 545 18.52 -6.84 0.35
CA THR A 545 19.56 -6.52 -0.62
C THR A 545 20.58 -5.55 -0.03
N ALA A 546 20.12 -4.41 0.49
CA ALA A 546 20.99 -3.41 1.10
C ALA A 546 21.69 -3.93 2.35
N GLY A 547 20.98 -4.69 3.21
CA GLY A 547 21.58 -5.28 4.40
C GLY A 547 22.74 -6.24 4.08
N ARG A 548 22.62 -7.02 3.00
CA ARG A 548 23.69 -7.93 2.53
C ARG A 548 24.85 -7.18 1.88
N ALA A 549 24.56 -6.22 0.99
CA ALA A 549 25.59 -5.41 0.35
C ALA A 549 26.39 -4.62 1.39
N LEU A 550 25.70 -4.02 2.37
CA LEU A 550 26.33 -3.27 3.44
C LEU A 550 27.13 -4.16 4.40
N ALA A 551 26.63 -5.37 4.70
CA ALA A 551 27.39 -6.34 5.48
C ALA A 551 28.71 -6.74 4.81
N ALA A 552 28.73 -6.86 3.47
CA ALA A 552 29.95 -7.13 2.70
C ALA A 552 30.88 -5.91 2.65
N ALA A 553 30.33 -4.70 2.47
CA ALA A 553 31.10 -3.45 2.42
C ALA A 553 31.75 -3.07 3.76
N THR A 554 31.27 -3.63 4.87
CA THR A 554 31.78 -3.40 6.23
C THR A 554 32.59 -4.59 6.77
N ALA A 555 32.85 -5.62 5.95
CA ALA A 555 33.66 -6.80 6.29
C ALA A 555 35.15 -6.51 6.20
#